data_AF-A0AAU9X1N5-F1
#
_entry.id   AF-A0AAU9X1N5-F1
#
_cell.length_a   1.000
_cell.length_b   1.000
_cell.length_c   1.000
_cell.angle_alpha   90.00
_cell.angle_beta   90.00
_cell.angle_gamma   90.00
#
_symmetry.space_group_name_H-M   'P 1'
#
loop_
_entity.id
_entity.type
_entity.pdbx_description
1 polymer ?
#
loop_
_entity_poly.entity_id
_entity_poly.type
_entity_poly.pdbx_seq_one_letter_code
_entity_poly.pdbx_strand_id
1 'polypeptide(L)'
;MEVEYIKNRIARGTEALERRMESDVEQMCRRILIPLTEEFGERDLSAELLERLRGYFRDIYWSLKVHLVFHSGIADELQEIDELLNVVGAWGGLTNEEMNELPDQDCVVDPGSKLLEMFNDIMDDRGDRGSADYTNRVMKTASDYLSKLTSKNTFKPTVLTRVSHTGRSFIGASIAVSHFLRPICLFHRIINLKQSLGKAIVHFQPLNFPDRQNWLFESLNTANYDLIRSPCQNCNMMFCDDRSGNGWSTFLAACAEYCPVNHLLPDEPNLRQSASHDPLVINLLRRNHARCSDLFENFLDISNKCIAAARSNDENIMEAVYWEVIYKLHIFGLRPECNPYF
;
A
#
# COMPACT_ATOMS: atom_id res chain seq x y z
N MET A 1 25.39 12.21 0.42
CA MET A 1 23.96 11.80 0.34
C MET A 1 23.82 10.29 0.57
N GLU A 2 24.79 9.54 0.06
CA GLU A 2 24.96 8.10 -0.01
C GLU A 2 25.14 7.48 1.39
N VAL A 3 26.08 8.03 2.17
CA VAL A 3 26.35 7.63 3.57
C VAL A 3 25.11 7.77 4.46
N GLU A 4 24.43 8.92 4.38
CA GLU A 4 23.21 9.16 5.14
C GLU A 4 22.09 8.21 4.72
N TYR A 5 22.00 7.90 3.43
CA TYR A 5 21.01 6.97 2.89
C TYR A 5 21.25 5.54 3.43
N ILE A 6 22.46 5.00 3.31
CA ILE A 6 22.76 3.66 3.85
C ILE A 6 22.53 3.60 5.37
N LYS A 7 23.06 4.58 6.10
CA LYS A 7 23.03 4.56 7.57
C LYS A 7 21.63 4.79 8.15
N ASN A 8 20.96 5.86 7.71
CA ASN A 8 19.69 6.28 8.31
C ASN A 8 18.48 5.68 7.60
N ARG A 9 18.55 5.50 6.27
CA ARG A 9 17.39 5.07 5.51
C ARG A 9 17.31 3.54 5.48
N ILE A 10 18.36 2.87 5.03
CA ILE A 10 18.36 1.42 4.90
C ILE A 10 18.61 0.73 6.24
N ALA A 11 19.81 0.86 6.82
CA ALA A 11 20.22 0.08 7.98
C ALA A 11 19.32 0.34 9.21
N ARG A 12 19.25 1.60 9.68
CA ARG A 12 18.36 1.96 10.80
C ARG A 12 16.89 1.73 10.49
N GLY A 13 16.48 1.89 9.22
CA GLY A 13 15.11 1.65 8.78
C GLY A 13 14.71 0.19 8.91
N THR A 14 15.56 -0.72 8.44
CA THR A 14 15.38 -2.17 8.58
C THR A 14 15.40 -2.58 10.04
N GLU A 15 16.42 -2.20 10.82
CA GLU A 15 16.49 -2.54 12.25
C GLU A 15 15.30 -1.98 13.05
N ALA A 16 14.72 -0.85 12.62
CA ALA A 16 13.51 -0.31 13.22
C ALA A 16 12.27 -1.10 12.83
N LEU A 17 12.15 -1.55 11.58
CA LEU A 17 11.03 -2.37 11.07
C LEU A 17 11.02 -3.76 11.70
N GLU A 18 12.16 -4.44 11.78
CA GLU A 18 12.29 -5.76 12.42
C GLU A 18 11.79 -5.72 13.87
N ARG A 19 12.21 -4.71 14.65
CA ARG A 19 11.83 -4.58 16.06
C ARG A 19 10.35 -4.23 16.32
N ARG A 20 9.62 -3.78 15.30
CA ARG A 20 8.25 -3.26 15.46
C ARG A 20 7.20 -4.02 14.68
N MET A 21 7.60 -4.87 13.72
CA MET A 21 6.67 -5.51 12.80
C MET A 21 5.61 -6.31 13.55
N GLU A 22 6.04 -7.07 14.54
CA GLU A 22 5.19 -7.81 15.47
C GLU A 22 4.15 -6.91 16.15
N SER A 23 4.59 -5.83 16.79
CA SER A 23 3.68 -4.87 17.45
C SER A 23 2.77 -4.14 16.46
N ASP A 24 3.22 -3.91 15.23
CA ASP A 24 2.42 -3.27 14.19
C ASP A 24 1.29 -4.20 13.71
N VAL A 25 1.59 -5.49 13.52
CA VAL A 25 0.61 -6.53 13.17
C VAL A 25 -0.35 -6.75 14.32
N GLU A 26 0.14 -6.85 15.55
CA GLU A 26 -0.69 -6.98 16.75
C GLU A 26 -1.70 -5.82 16.85
N GLN A 27 -1.26 -4.58 16.64
CA GLN A 27 -2.15 -3.42 16.62
C GLN A 27 -3.21 -3.51 15.51
N MET A 28 -2.83 -3.94 14.31
CA MET A 28 -3.75 -4.12 13.19
C MET A 28 -4.83 -5.17 13.54
N CYS A 29 -4.43 -6.30 14.11
CA CYS A 29 -5.34 -7.36 14.54
C CYS A 29 -6.25 -6.89 15.69
N ARG A 30 -5.68 -6.46 16.82
CA ARG A 30 -6.43 -6.14 18.05
C ARG A 30 -7.29 -4.89 17.93
N ARG A 31 -6.82 -3.86 17.24
CA ARG A 31 -7.50 -2.55 17.22
C ARG A 31 -8.44 -2.35 16.04
N ILE A 32 -8.27 -3.14 14.97
CA ILE A 32 -9.07 -3.02 13.75
C ILE A 32 -9.74 -4.34 13.40
N LEU A 33 -8.98 -5.36 13.03
CA LEU A 33 -9.55 -6.54 12.38
C LEU A 33 -10.46 -7.35 13.31
N ILE A 34 -10.03 -7.67 14.53
CA ILE A 34 -10.84 -8.42 15.49
C ILE A 34 -12.14 -7.66 15.84
N PRO A 35 -12.11 -6.36 16.21
CA PRO A 35 -13.34 -5.59 16.41
C PRO A 35 -14.28 -5.60 15.20
N LEU A 36 -13.73 -5.57 13.97
CA LEU A 36 -14.55 -5.68 12.75
C LEU A 36 -15.16 -7.08 12.59
N THR A 37 -14.46 -8.16 12.96
CA THR A 37 -15.05 -9.51 12.94
C THR A 37 -16.25 -9.64 13.86
N GLU A 38 -16.19 -9.02 15.03
CA GLU A 38 -17.28 -8.97 16.01
C GLU A 38 -18.44 -8.14 15.45
N GLU A 39 -18.16 -6.92 14.99
CA GLU A 39 -19.16 -6.01 14.41
C GLU A 39 -19.89 -6.65 13.22
N PHE A 40 -19.19 -7.39 12.36
CA PHE A 40 -19.80 -8.04 11.20
C PHE A 40 -20.48 -9.36 11.54
N GLY A 41 -20.03 -10.06 12.60
CA GLY A 41 -20.69 -11.26 13.09
C GLY A 41 -22.07 -11.00 13.69
N GLU A 42 -22.31 -9.78 14.20
CA GLU A 42 -23.61 -9.36 14.76
C GLU A 42 -24.57 -8.79 13.71
N ARG A 43 -24.10 -8.47 12.50
CA ARG A 43 -24.91 -7.88 11.44
C ARG A 43 -25.61 -8.93 10.59
N ASP A 44 -26.84 -8.64 10.19
CA ASP A 44 -27.56 -9.42 9.18
C ASP A 44 -27.06 -9.03 7.78
N LEU A 45 -25.99 -9.70 7.33
CA LEU A 45 -25.35 -9.45 6.03
C LEU A 45 -25.82 -10.48 5.00
N SER A 46 -25.97 -10.04 3.75
CA SER A 46 -26.21 -10.98 2.65
C SER A 46 -25.01 -11.93 2.48
N ALA A 47 -25.27 -13.16 2.03
CA ALA A 47 -24.22 -14.16 1.81
C ALA A 47 -23.13 -13.66 0.83
N GLU A 48 -23.53 -12.89 -0.19
CA GLU A 48 -22.61 -12.31 -1.17
C GLU A 48 -21.71 -11.25 -0.53
N LEU A 49 -22.28 -10.35 0.29
CA LEU A 49 -21.48 -9.34 1.00
C LEU A 49 -20.55 -10.00 2.01
N LEU A 50 -21.04 -10.97 2.79
CA LEU A 50 -20.22 -11.70 3.76
C LEU A 50 -19.02 -12.37 3.09
N GLU A 51 -19.22 -13.03 1.93
CA GLU A 51 -18.13 -13.66 1.19
C GLU A 51 -17.10 -12.64 0.68
N ARG A 52 -17.55 -11.47 0.20
CA ARG A 52 -16.63 -10.36 -0.14
C ARG A 52 -15.82 -9.89 1.06
N LEU A 53 -16.47 -9.69 2.22
CA LEU A 53 -15.79 -9.27 3.43
C LEU A 53 -14.75 -10.30 3.86
N ARG A 54 -15.08 -11.60 3.84
CA ARG A 54 -14.13 -12.68 4.11
C ARG A 54 -12.93 -12.65 3.17
N GLY A 55 -13.17 -12.38 1.89
CA GLY A 55 -12.12 -12.13 0.90
C GLY A 55 -11.14 -11.03 1.33
N TYR A 56 -11.64 -9.88 1.80
CA TYR A 56 -10.78 -8.80 2.30
C TYR A 56 -9.98 -9.20 3.54
N PHE A 57 -10.58 -9.95 4.47
CA PHE A 57 -9.87 -10.45 5.65
C PHE A 57 -8.77 -11.44 5.27
N ARG A 58 -9.03 -12.34 4.32
CA ARG A 58 -8.04 -13.27 3.80
C ARG A 58 -6.88 -12.55 3.12
N ASP A 59 -7.15 -11.55 2.27
CA ASP A 59 -6.12 -10.74 1.63
C ASP A 59 -5.25 -10.02 2.69
N ILE A 60 -5.87 -9.42 3.70
CA ILE A 60 -5.16 -8.72 4.77
C ILE A 60 -4.34 -9.70 5.61
N TYR A 61 -4.92 -10.84 6.03
CA TYR A 61 -4.24 -11.90 6.78
C TYR A 61 -2.94 -12.30 6.08
N TRP A 62 -3.02 -12.63 4.79
CA TRP A 62 -1.87 -13.09 4.03
C TRP A 62 -0.81 -12.00 3.92
N SER A 63 -1.19 -10.75 3.68
CA SER A 63 -0.23 -9.64 3.64
C SER A 63 0.47 -9.41 5.00
N LEU A 64 -0.27 -9.47 6.11
CA LEU A 64 0.32 -9.35 7.45
C LEU A 64 1.29 -10.51 7.74
N LYS A 65 0.91 -11.73 7.35
CA LYS A 65 1.78 -12.91 7.48
C LYS A 65 3.04 -12.80 6.65
N VAL A 66 2.96 -12.32 5.40
CA VAL A 66 4.16 -12.02 4.59
C VAL A 66 5.07 -11.06 5.34
N HIS A 67 4.52 -9.97 5.90
CA HIS A 67 5.33 -8.98 6.60
C HIS A 67 6.06 -9.57 7.82
N LEU A 68 5.41 -10.43 8.61
CA LEU A 68 6.06 -11.11 9.73
C LEU A 68 7.18 -12.02 9.24
N VAL A 69 6.88 -12.95 8.32
CA VAL A 69 7.88 -13.92 7.83
C VAL A 69 9.06 -13.21 7.15
N PHE A 70 8.78 -12.16 6.40
CA PHE A 70 9.79 -11.40 5.66
C PHE A 70 10.73 -10.59 6.55
N HIS A 71 10.25 -10.02 7.66
CA HIS A 71 11.05 -9.16 8.55
C HIS A 71 11.55 -9.88 9.81
N SER A 72 10.78 -10.78 10.38
CA SER A 72 11.12 -11.52 11.62
C SER A 72 11.65 -12.93 11.35
N GLY A 73 11.51 -13.45 10.12
CA GLY A 73 11.84 -14.84 9.80
C GLY A 73 10.77 -15.83 10.30
N ILE A 74 11.06 -17.12 10.15
CA ILE A 74 10.23 -18.21 10.69
C ILE A 74 10.78 -18.54 12.08
N ALA A 75 10.31 -17.85 13.11
CA ALA A 75 10.74 -18.09 14.49
C ALA A 75 9.63 -18.77 15.30
N ASP A 76 10.00 -19.75 16.13
CA ASP A 76 9.09 -20.45 17.05
C ASP A 76 8.49 -19.53 18.14
N GLU A 77 9.01 -18.31 18.29
CA GLU A 77 8.68 -17.34 19.36
C GLU A 77 7.44 -16.47 19.05
N LEU A 78 6.77 -16.67 17.91
CA LEU A 78 5.65 -15.85 17.43
C LEU A 78 4.25 -16.28 17.91
N GLN A 79 4.16 -17.20 18.87
CA GLN A 79 2.91 -17.87 19.26
C GLN A 79 1.72 -16.92 19.54
N GLU A 80 1.91 -15.83 20.28
CA GLU A 80 0.79 -14.91 20.62
C GLU A 80 0.25 -14.16 19.39
N ILE A 81 1.13 -13.77 18.46
CA ILE A 81 0.74 -13.07 17.24
C ILE A 81 0.09 -14.03 16.26
N ASP A 82 0.58 -15.27 16.21
CA ASP A 82 -0.03 -16.33 15.42
C ASP A 82 -1.46 -16.62 15.89
N GLU A 83 -1.73 -16.63 17.20
CA GLU A 83 -3.10 -16.76 17.72
C GLU A 83 -4.02 -15.63 17.22
N LEU A 84 -3.57 -14.37 17.29
CA LEU A 84 -4.35 -13.22 16.82
C LEU A 84 -4.58 -13.26 15.30
N LEU A 85 -3.56 -13.60 14.53
CA LEU A 85 -3.67 -13.76 13.09
C LEU A 85 -4.60 -14.93 12.73
N ASN A 86 -4.55 -16.04 13.47
CA ASN A 86 -5.43 -17.18 13.23
C ASN A 86 -6.90 -16.83 13.43
N VAL A 87 -7.24 -15.94 14.37
CA VAL A 87 -8.61 -15.41 14.49
C VAL A 87 -9.04 -14.68 13.21
N VAL A 88 -8.17 -13.81 12.69
CA VAL A 88 -8.42 -13.06 11.45
C VAL A 88 -8.55 -14.00 10.24
N GLY A 89 -7.64 -14.98 10.12
CA GLY A 89 -7.61 -15.96 9.03
C GLY A 89 -8.84 -16.88 9.06
N ALA A 90 -9.19 -17.41 10.23
CA ALA A 90 -10.37 -18.25 10.41
C ALA A 90 -11.66 -17.49 10.06
N TRP A 91 -11.78 -16.22 10.45
CA TRP A 91 -12.93 -15.40 10.06
C TRP A 91 -12.99 -15.19 8.54
N GLY A 92 -11.82 -14.97 7.91
CA GLY A 92 -11.65 -14.93 6.45
C GLY A 92 -11.93 -16.25 5.73
N GLY A 93 -12.24 -17.33 6.46
CA GLY A 93 -12.60 -18.63 5.92
C GLY A 93 -11.41 -19.55 5.64
N LEU A 94 -10.22 -19.23 6.14
CA LEU A 94 -9.04 -20.08 6.01
C LEU A 94 -9.11 -21.26 6.98
N THR A 95 -8.69 -22.42 6.51
CA THR A 95 -8.47 -23.61 7.31
C THR A 95 -7.14 -23.55 8.07
N ASN A 96 -6.98 -24.37 9.10
CA ASN A 96 -5.70 -24.49 9.80
C ASN A 96 -4.57 -24.97 8.86
N GLU A 97 -4.88 -25.79 7.87
CA GLU A 97 -3.90 -26.26 6.88
C GLU A 97 -3.40 -25.10 6.02
N GLU A 98 -4.31 -24.30 5.45
CA GLU A 98 -3.95 -23.09 4.70
C GLU A 98 -3.19 -22.09 5.58
N MET A 99 -3.64 -21.85 6.81
CA MET A 99 -2.97 -20.95 7.75
C MET A 99 -1.57 -21.43 8.18
N ASN A 100 -1.19 -22.68 7.91
CA ASN A 100 0.17 -23.18 8.14
C ASN A 100 1.11 -22.99 6.94
N GLU A 101 0.60 -22.64 5.76
CA GLU A 101 1.42 -22.45 4.56
C GLU A 101 2.28 -21.18 4.67
N LEU A 102 3.49 -21.22 4.10
CA LEU A 102 4.33 -20.03 4.02
C LEU A 102 3.80 -19.10 2.93
N PRO A 103 3.64 -17.80 3.23
CA PRO A 103 3.14 -16.87 2.25
C PRO A 103 4.24 -16.49 1.24
N ASP A 104 3.84 -16.08 0.05
CA ASP A 104 4.75 -15.62 -0.99
C ASP A 104 4.58 -14.12 -1.31
N GLN A 105 5.32 -13.62 -2.29
CA GLN A 105 5.22 -12.21 -2.70
C GLN A 105 3.85 -11.85 -3.27
N ASP A 106 3.10 -12.80 -3.85
CA ASP A 106 1.80 -12.58 -4.50
C ASP A 106 0.71 -12.27 -3.46
N CYS A 107 0.92 -12.71 -2.21
CA CYS A 107 0.10 -12.38 -1.05
C CYS A 107 0.17 -10.90 -0.60
N VAL A 108 1.14 -10.11 -1.11
CA VAL A 108 1.34 -8.74 -0.63
C VAL A 108 0.26 -7.80 -1.20
N VAL A 109 -0.62 -7.35 -0.30
CA VAL A 109 -1.59 -6.27 -0.54
C VAL A 109 -1.38 -5.11 0.46
N ASP A 110 -1.98 -3.95 0.18
CA ASP A 110 -2.01 -2.82 1.12
C ASP A 110 -3.21 -2.94 2.06
N PRO A 111 -3.01 -3.26 3.36
CA PRO A 111 -4.12 -3.47 4.28
C PRO A 111 -5.02 -2.25 4.43
N GLY A 112 -4.43 -1.03 4.38
CA GLY A 112 -5.18 0.21 4.47
C GLY A 112 -6.16 0.39 3.31
N SER A 113 -5.75 0.05 2.08
CA SER A 113 -6.67 0.09 0.93
C SER A 113 -7.72 -1.02 0.96
N LYS A 114 -7.39 -2.21 1.48
CA LYS A 114 -8.38 -3.29 1.66
C LYS A 114 -9.44 -2.94 2.70
N LEU A 115 -9.07 -2.25 3.79
CA LEU A 115 -10.04 -1.68 4.72
C LEU A 115 -10.95 -0.65 4.04
N LEU A 116 -10.41 0.20 3.17
CA LEU A 116 -11.24 1.14 2.41
C LEU A 116 -12.21 0.43 1.46
N GLU A 117 -11.76 -0.59 0.72
CA GLU A 117 -12.64 -1.42 -0.13
C GLU A 117 -13.77 -2.05 0.69
N MET A 118 -13.43 -2.62 1.84
CA MET A 118 -14.37 -3.19 2.80
C MET A 118 -15.41 -2.16 3.28
N PHE A 119 -14.98 -0.97 3.71
CA PHE A 119 -15.90 0.08 4.15
C PHE A 119 -16.77 0.61 3.00
N ASN A 120 -16.25 0.65 1.77
CA ASN A 120 -17.05 1.02 0.60
C ASN A 120 -18.19 0.02 0.37
N ASP A 121 -17.91 -1.28 0.45
CA ASP A 121 -18.91 -2.34 0.21
C ASP A 121 -19.98 -2.39 1.31
N ILE A 122 -19.60 -2.15 2.56
CA ILE A 122 -20.55 -2.09 3.69
C ILE A 122 -21.47 -0.87 3.61
N MET A 123 -21.00 0.22 3.02
CA MET A 123 -21.76 1.47 2.94
C MET A 123 -22.60 1.56 1.67
N ASP A 124 -22.49 0.60 0.75
CA ASP A 124 -23.18 0.54 -0.55
C ASP A 124 -24.63 0.01 -0.45
N ASP A 125 -25.24 0.05 0.74
CA ASP A 125 -26.59 -0.47 0.98
C ASP A 125 -27.71 0.44 0.41
N ARG A 126 -27.37 1.68 0.01
CA ARG A 126 -28.36 2.70 -0.40
C ARG A 126 -28.35 3.06 -1.89
N GLY A 127 -27.48 2.44 -2.69
CA GLY A 127 -27.32 2.78 -4.11
C GLY A 127 -26.87 4.23 -4.36
N ASP A 128 -26.32 4.90 -3.35
CA ASP A 128 -25.80 6.27 -3.39
C ASP A 128 -24.27 6.31 -3.62
N ARG A 129 -23.69 5.21 -4.13
CA ARG A 129 -22.24 5.04 -4.31
C ARG A 129 -21.60 6.15 -5.11
N GLY A 130 -20.66 6.82 -4.45
CA GLY A 130 -19.92 7.95 -4.98
C GLY A 130 -20.65 9.28 -4.83
N SER A 131 -21.80 9.35 -4.15
CA SER A 131 -22.35 10.64 -3.70
C SER A 131 -21.45 11.28 -2.63
N ALA A 132 -21.62 12.58 -2.41
CA ALA A 132 -20.88 13.29 -1.36
C ALA A 132 -21.16 12.71 0.04
N ASP A 133 -22.41 12.36 0.34
CA ASP A 133 -22.77 11.79 1.65
C ASP A 133 -22.16 10.40 1.84
N TYR A 134 -22.27 9.51 0.84
CA TYR A 134 -21.59 8.21 0.81
C TYR A 134 -20.08 8.36 1.09
N THR A 135 -19.44 9.25 0.35
CA THR A 135 -18.00 9.49 0.43
C THR A 135 -17.59 10.07 1.80
N ASN A 136 -18.43 10.93 2.40
CA ASN A 136 -18.22 11.44 3.76
C ASN A 136 -18.31 10.32 4.81
N ARG A 137 -19.28 9.42 4.69
CA ARG A 137 -19.42 8.26 5.60
C ARG A 137 -18.20 7.35 5.50
N VAL A 138 -17.80 6.95 4.29
CA VAL A 138 -16.61 6.11 4.07
C VAL A 138 -15.35 6.77 4.62
N MET A 139 -15.13 8.06 4.32
CA MET A 139 -13.97 8.79 4.83
C MET A 139 -13.94 8.84 6.36
N LYS A 140 -15.09 9.12 6.99
CA LYS A 140 -15.20 9.18 8.44
C LYS A 140 -14.91 7.82 9.07
N THR A 141 -15.54 6.75 8.59
CA THR A 141 -15.31 5.38 9.09
C THR A 141 -13.85 4.98 8.91
N ALA A 142 -13.24 5.27 7.75
CA ALA A 142 -11.83 5.00 7.51
C ALA A 142 -10.92 5.73 8.51
N SER A 143 -11.14 7.04 8.72
CA SER A 143 -10.39 7.83 9.70
C SER A 143 -10.57 7.31 11.12
N ASP A 144 -11.81 6.97 11.53
CA ASP A 144 -12.13 6.47 12.86
C ASP A 144 -11.42 5.14 13.15
N TYR A 145 -11.35 4.22 12.18
CA TYR A 145 -10.63 2.96 12.34
C TYR A 145 -9.11 3.11 12.25
N LEU A 146 -8.60 3.82 11.24
CA LEU A 146 -7.15 3.96 11.01
C LEU A 146 -6.47 4.83 12.08
N SER A 147 -7.21 5.74 12.72
CA SER A 147 -6.69 6.54 13.84
C SER A 147 -6.41 5.72 15.11
N LYS A 148 -7.01 4.52 15.24
CA LYS A 148 -6.71 3.59 16.35
C LYS A 148 -5.28 3.05 16.30
N LEU A 149 -4.65 3.06 15.12
CA LEU A 149 -3.24 2.71 14.96
C LEU A 149 -2.34 3.87 15.38
N THR A 150 -1.23 3.54 16.02
CA THR A 150 -0.20 4.52 16.34
C THR A 150 0.31 5.21 15.09
N SER A 151 0.71 6.49 15.20
CA SER A 151 1.20 7.28 14.06
C SER A 151 2.40 6.67 13.34
N LYS A 152 3.14 5.80 14.03
CA LYS A 152 4.29 5.12 13.45
C LYS A 152 3.89 3.88 12.66
N ASN A 153 2.77 3.20 13.00
CA ASN A 153 2.40 1.86 12.51
C ASN A 153 2.54 1.70 10.98
N THR A 154 3.16 0.60 10.55
CA THR A 154 3.54 0.35 9.15
C THR A 154 2.33 0.28 8.21
N PHE A 155 1.19 -0.18 8.74
CA PHE A 155 -0.05 -0.39 8.00
C PHE A 155 -1.02 0.79 8.09
N LYS A 156 -0.60 1.91 8.72
CA LYS A 156 -1.39 3.15 8.76
C LYS A 156 -1.09 4.01 7.53
N PRO A 157 -2.08 4.27 6.65
CA PRO A 157 -1.91 5.17 5.52
C PRO A 157 -1.50 6.57 5.97
N THR A 158 -0.49 7.12 5.30
CA THR A 158 -0.05 8.48 5.54
C THR A 158 -1.13 9.49 5.16
N VAL A 159 -1.79 9.25 4.02
CA VAL A 159 -2.76 10.16 3.44
C VAL A 159 -4.01 9.39 3.06
N LEU A 160 -5.16 9.97 3.40
CA LEU A 160 -6.44 9.64 2.80
C LEU A 160 -6.80 10.73 1.79
N THR A 161 -7.30 10.36 0.63
CA THR A 161 -7.66 11.30 -0.44
C THR A 161 -9.10 11.11 -0.84
N ARG A 162 -9.76 12.21 -1.19
CA ARG A 162 -11.00 12.22 -1.92
C ARG A 162 -10.72 12.79 -3.29
N VAL A 163 -11.10 12.05 -4.33
CA VAL A 163 -11.11 12.56 -5.70
C VAL A 163 -12.54 12.64 -6.17
N SER A 164 -12.90 13.76 -6.78
CA SER A 164 -14.25 13.98 -7.31
C SER A 164 -14.20 14.37 -8.78
N HIS A 165 -15.15 13.86 -9.55
CA HIS A 165 -15.34 14.20 -10.96
C HIS A 165 -16.82 14.08 -11.33
N THR A 166 -17.37 15.11 -11.97
CA THR A 166 -18.77 15.13 -12.47
C THR A 166 -19.82 14.76 -11.42
N GLY A 167 -19.66 15.23 -10.17
CA GLY A 167 -20.60 14.99 -9.07
C GLY A 167 -20.48 13.60 -8.41
N ARG A 168 -19.51 12.78 -8.81
CA ARG A 168 -19.13 11.54 -8.12
C ARG A 168 -17.80 11.73 -7.40
N SER A 169 -17.65 11.08 -6.24
CA SER A 169 -16.46 11.15 -5.41
C SER A 169 -16.07 9.76 -4.90
N PHE A 170 -14.78 9.50 -4.73
CA PHE A 170 -14.28 8.25 -4.16
C PHE A 170 -13.12 8.54 -3.22
N ILE A 171 -12.93 7.64 -2.24
CA ILE A 171 -11.84 7.71 -1.27
C ILE A 171 -10.70 6.76 -1.67
N GLY A 172 -9.47 7.20 -1.46
CA GLY A 172 -8.25 6.41 -1.59
C GLY A 172 -7.29 6.60 -0.43
N ALA A 173 -6.36 5.66 -0.28
CA ALA A 173 -5.29 5.71 0.72
C ALA A 173 -3.92 5.57 0.06
N SER A 174 -2.93 6.29 0.60
CA SER A 174 -1.53 6.01 0.30
C SER A 174 -1.18 4.58 0.73
N ILE A 175 -0.36 3.89 -0.06
CA ILE A 175 0.12 2.53 0.26
C ILE A 175 0.82 2.50 1.63
N ALA A 176 0.32 1.65 2.53
CA ALA A 176 0.82 1.46 3.89
C ALA A 176 1.28 0.00 4.08
N VAL A 177 2.51 -0.25 3.63
CA VAL A 177 3.23 -1.52 3.82
C VAL A 177 4.69 -1.20 4.12
N SER A 178 5.47 -2.20 4.54
CA SER A 178 6.90 -2.00 4.73
C SER A 178 7.56 -1.48 3.43
N HIS A 179 8.53 -0.58 3.56
CA HIS A 179 9.14 0.06 2.39
C HIS A 179 9.80 -0.92 1.40
N PHE A 180 10.17 -2.11 1.87
CA PHE A 180 10.76 -3.17 1.06
C PHE A 180 9.71 -4.03 0.32
N LEU A 181 8.49 -4.16 0.86
CA LEU A 181 7.36 -4.83 0.19
C LEU A 181 6.48 -3.85 -0.61
N ARG A 182 6.67 -2.54 -0.43
CA ARG A 182 5.97 -1.49 -1.18
C ARG A 182 6.09 -1.64 -2.71
N PRO A 183 7.25 -1.98 -3.30
CA PRO A 183 7.35 -2.15 -4.75
C PRO A 183 6.46 -3.25 -5.31
N ILE A 184 6.42 -4.43 -4.69
CA ILE A 184 5.56 -5.54 -5.16
C ILE A 184 4.07 -5.20 -4.92
N CYS A 185 3.74 -4.60 -3.77
CA CYS A 185 2.39 -4.09 -3.49
C CYS A 185 1.92 -3.08 -4.55
N LEU A 186 2.80 -2.13 -4.91
CA LEU A 186 2.51 -1.13 -5.94
C LEU A 186 2.36 -1.80 -7.32
N PHE A 187 3.19 -2.79 -7.64
CA PHE A 187 3.06 -3.57 -8.88
C PHE A 187 1.68 -4.25 -8.96
N HIS A 188 1.26 -4.96 -7.91
CA HIS A 188 -0.06 -5.60 -7.85
C HIS A 188 -1.21 -4.60 -7.97
N ARG A 189 -1.07 -3.42 -7.36
CA ARG A 189 -2.05 -2.35 -7.53
C ARG A 189 -2.13 -1.93 -9.00
N ILE A 190 -0.99 -1.57 -9.61
CA ILE A 190 -0.94 -1.01 -10.98
C ILE A 190 -1.53 -1.97 -12.01
N ILE A 191 -1.20 -3.26 -11.95
CA ILE A 191 -1.71 -4.23 -12.95
C ILE A 191 -3.23 -4.40 -12.89
N ASN A 192 -3.86 -4.10 -11.76
CA ASN A 192 -5.30 -4.20 -11.56
C ASN A 192 -6.04 -2.88 -11.83
N LEU A 193 -5.34 -1.78 -12.10
CA LEU A 193 -5.96 -0.53 -12.53
C LEU A 193 -6.46 -0.65 -13.99
N LYS A 194 -7.47 0.16 -14.32
CA LYS A 194 -7.93 0.41 -15.68
C LYS A 194 -6.76 0.76 -16.59
N GLN A 195 -6.78 0.21 -17.81
CA GLN A 195 -5.62 0.21 -18.70
C GLN A 195 -5.03 1.62 -18.96
N SER A 196 -5.86 2.66 -19.09
CA SER A 196 -5.40 4.02 -19.34
C SER A 196 -4.55 4.55 -18.19
N LEU A 197 -5.04 4.40 -16.96
CA LEU A 197 -4.33 4.78 -15.74
C LEU A 197 -3.09 3.92 -15.51
N GLY A 198 -3.22 2.60 -15.67
CA GLY A 198 -2.10 1.67 -15.52
C GLY A 198 -0.95 1.99 -16.48
N LYS A 199 -1.26 2.25 -17.76
CA LYS A 199 -0.26 2.66 -18.76
C LYS A 199 0.39 4.00 -18.41
N ALA A 200 -0.40 5.00 -18.02
CA ALA A 200 0.11 6.31 -17.62
C ALA A 200 1.12 6.19 -16.47
N ILE A 201 0.82 5.36 -15.46
CA ILE A 201 1.72 5.11 -14.33
C ILE A 201 2.99 4.38 -14.77
N VAL A 202 2.87 3.29 -15.56
CA VAL A 202 4.03 2.49 -16.01
C VAL A 202 4.99 3.30 -16.87
N HIS A 203 4.45 4.19 -17.72
CA HIS A 203 5.26 5.08 -18.56
C HIS A 203 5.66 6.38 -17.86
N PHE A 204 5.15 6.63 -16.66
CA PHE A 204 5.32 7.89 -15.94
C PHE A 204 4.95 9.10 -16.81
N GLN A 205 3.74 9.07 -17.36
CA GLN A 205 3.18 10.10 -18.24
C GLN A 205 1.87 10.65 -17.67
N PRO A 206 1.52 11.91 -17.94
CA PRO A 206 0.23 12.46 -17.55
C PRO A 206 -0.93 11.60 -18.09
N LEU A 207 -1.94 11.39 -17.25
CA LEU A 207 -3.16 10.73 -17.65
C LEU A 207 -3.94 11.62 -18.63
N ASN A 208 -4.34 11.04 -19.76
CA ASN A 208 -5.12 11.77 -20.76
C ASN A 208 -6.61 11.75 -20.38
N PHE A 209 -7.06 12.74 -19.60
CA PHE A 209 -8.46 12.88 -19.25
C PHE A 209 -9.32 13.26 -20.46
N PRO A 210 -10.52 12.65 -20.64
CA PRO A 210 -11.50 13.11 -21.63
C PRO A 210 -12.02 14.53 -21.33
N ASP A 211 -12.05 14.91 -20.04
CA ASP A 211 -12.41 16.24 -19.55
C ASP A 211 -11.47 16.60 -18.39
N ARG A 212 -10.52 17.53 -18.61
CA ARG A 212 -9.62 18.03 -17.55
C ARG A 212 -10.32 19.01 -16.60
N GLN A 213 -11.48 19.55 -16.99
CA GLN A 213 -12.26 20.41 -16.12
C GLN A 213 -13.02 19.52 -15.12
N ASN A 214 -13.38 20.05 -13.94
CA ASN A 214 -14.21 19.35 -12.95
C ASN A 214 -13.57 18.21 -12.13
N TRP A 215 -12.25 18.00 -12.21
CA TRP A 215 -11.54 17.15 -11.25
C TRP A 215 -11.19 17.94 -9.98
N LEU A 216 -11.55 17.39 -8.82
CA LEU A 216 -11.23 17.96 -7.51
C LEU A 216 -10.46 16.93 -6.67
N PHE A 217 -9.34 17.35 -6.11
CA PHE A 217 -8.45 16.52 -5.30
C PHE A 217 -8.35 17.11 -3.90
N GLU A 218 -8.80 16.36 -2.89
CA GLU A 218 -8.71 16.72 -1.47
C GLU A 218 -7.89 15.64 -0.75
N SER A 219 -6.95 16.03 0.11
CA SER A 219 -6.12 15.07 0.86
C SER A 219 -6.03 15.42 2.34
N LEU A 220 -6.12 14.41 3.22
CA LEU A 220 -6.04 14.52 4.68
C LEU A 220 -4.85 13.70 5.20
N ASN A 221 -4.08 14.23 6.16
CA ASN A 221 -2.80 13.66 6.64
C ASN A 221 -2.81 13.06 8.08
N THR A 222 -1.85 12.17 8.35
CA THR A 222 -1.66 11.20 9.45
C THR A 222 -1.97 11.53 10.89
N ALA A 223 -1.82 12.76 11.37
CA ALA A 223 -1.90 12.98 12.82
C ALA A 223 -3.30 12.61 13.31
N ASN A 224 -4.34 13.16 12.67
CA ASN A 224 -5.74 12.79 12.90
C ASN A 224 -6.59 12.80 11.62
N TYR A 225 -5.98 12.80 10.42
CA TYR A 225 -6.68 13.03 9.15
C TYR A 225 -7.52 14.32 9.15
N ASP A 226 -6.96 15.37 9.73
CA ASP A 226 -7.58 16.68 9.95
C ASP A 226 -6.94 17.80 9.13
N LEU A 227 -5.68 17.61 8.71
CA LEU A 227 -4.93 18.61 7.95
C LEU A 227 -5.07 18.39 6.43
N ILE A 228 -5.64 19.37 5.74
CA ILE A 228 -5.70 19.41 4.27
C ILE A 228 -4.30 19.65 3.69
N ARG A 229 -3.89 18.84 2.71
CA ARG A 229 -2.65 19.07 1.95
C ARG A 229 -2.89 19.13 0.44
N SER A 230 -2.02 19.85 -0.25
CA SER A 230 -1.94 19.84 -1.71
C SER A 230 -1.40 18.50 -2.21
N PRO A 231 -1.76 18.07 -3.43
CA PRO A 231 -1.18 16.87 -4.06
C PRO A 231 0.34 16.92 -4.12
N CYS A 232 0.98 15.74 -4.11
CA CYS A 232 2.43 15.66 -4.29
C CYS A 232 2.82 15.92 -5.76
N GLN A 233 4.11 16.13 -6.03
CA GLN A 233 4.58 16.44 -7.39
C GLN A 233 4.24 15.33 -8.41
N ASN A 234 4.26 14.06 -8.02
CA ASN A 234 3.89 12.96 -8.91
C ASN A 234 2.40 12.96 -9.23
N CYS A 235 1.54 13.22 -8.25
CA CYS A 235 0.09 13.39 -8.48
C CYS A 235 -0.18 14.60 -9.38
N ASN A 236 0.48 15.73 -9.12
CA ASN A 236 0.37 16.93 -9.95
C ASN A 236 0.81 16.69 -11.39
N MET A 237 1.92 15.97 -11.61
CA MET A 237 2.35 15.62 -12.97
C MET A 237 1.37 14.63 -13.62
N MET A 238 0.94 13.60 -12.89
CA MET A 238 0.07 12.54 -13.39
C MET A 238 -1.33 13.06 -13.72
N PHE A 239 -1.91 13.91 -12.87
CA PHE A 239 -3.32 14.30 -12.94
C PHE A 239 -3.56 15.76 -13.31
N CYS A 240 -2.55 16.63 -13.16
CA CYS A 240 -2.67 18.04 -13.55
C CYS A 240 -1.73 18.42 -14.72
N ASP A 241 -0.84 17.50 -15.16
CA ASP A 241 0.26 17.76 -16.12
C ASP A 241 1.15 18.94 -15.67
N ASP A 242 1.22 19.15 -14.35
CA ASP A 242 2.02 20.21 -13.78
C ASP A 242 3.48 19.74 -13.62
N ARG A 243 4.33 20.27 -14.51
CA ARG A 243 5.78 20.01 -14.56
C ARG A 243 6.60 21.09 -13.85
N SER A 244 5.95 22.02 -13.15
CA SER A 244 6.60 23.15 -12.51
C SER A 244 7.51 22.77 -11.35
N GLY A 245 7.30 21.58 -10.75
CA GLY A 245 8.02 21.16 -9.55
C GLY A 245 7.47 21.74 -8.24
N ASN A 246 6.32 22.42 -8.27
CA ASN A 246 5.74 23.14 -7.13
C ASN A 246 4.92 22.27 -6.14
N GLY A 247 4.97 20.94 -6.23
CA GLY A 247 4.34 20.02 -5.27
C GLY A 247 5.19 19.71 -4.03
N TRP A 248 4.56 19.16 -2.98
CA TRP A 248 5.31 18.63 -1.82
C TRP A 248 6.25 17.49 -2.29
N SER A 249 7.45 17.43 -1.72
CA SER A 249 8.55 16.52 -2.10
C SER A 249 8.30 15.04 -1.79
N THR A 250 7.15 14.69 -1.23
CA THR A 250 6.94 13.36 -0.65
C THR A 250 6.32 12.41 -1.66
N PHE A 251 7.17 11.54 -2.21
CA PHE A 251 6.76 10.38 -3.02
C PHE A 251 5.83 9.44 -2.21
N LEU A 252 5.82 9.55 -0.89
CA LEU A 252 4.97 8.84 0.08
C LEU A 252 3.47 8.80 -0.29
N ALA A 253 2.94 9.88 -0.90
CA ALA A 253 1.51 10.04 -1.19
C ALA A 253 1.10 9.84 -2.67
N ALA A 254 2.06 9.58 -3.57
CA ALA A 254 1.83 9.56 -5.02
C ALA A 254 0.74 8.58 -5.50
N CYS A 255 0.41 7.58 -4.68
CA CYS A 255 -0.53 6.50 -5.01
C CYS A 255 -1.91 6.64 -4.36
N ALA A 256 -2.11 7.62 -3.46
CA ALA A 256 -3.37 7.73 -2.73
C ALA A 256 -4.55 8.02 -3.67
N GLU A 257 -4.28 8.76 -4.73
CA GLU A 257 -5.27 9.16 -5.73
C GLU A 257 -5.52 8.08 -6.80
N TYR A 258 -4.70 7.02 -6.87
CA TYR A 258 -4.81 6.01 -7.93
C TYR A 258 -6.14 5.25 -7.88
N CYS A 259 -6.48 4.72 -6.70
CA CYS A 259 -7.71 3.97 -6.50
C CYS A 259 -8.97 4.83 -6.78
N PRO A 260 -9.12 6.05 -6.23
CA PRO A 260 -10.32 6.85 -6.49
C PRO A 260 -10.38 7.37 -7.94
N VAL A 261 -9.25 7.74 -8.57
CA VAL A 261 -9.23 8.06 -10.01
C VAL A 261 -9.67 6.85 -10.85
N ASN A 262 -9.21 5.65 -10.52
CA ASN A 262 -9.60 4.42 -11.21
C ASN A 262 -11.13 4.20 -11.21
N HIS A 263 -11.80 4.51 -10.10
CA HIS A 263 -13.27 4.40 -10.01
C HIS A 263 -14.00 5.45 -10.84
N LEU A 264 -13.40 6.63 -11.04
CA LEU A 264 -14.00 7.75 -11.79
C LEU A 264 -13.78 7.66 -13.30
N LEU A 265 -12.82 6.87 -13.76
CA LEU A 265 -12.58 6.65 -15.19
C LEU A 265 -13.72 5.84 -15.83
N PRO A 266 -13.94 5.96 -17.16
CA PRO A 266 -14.86 5.09 -17.90
C PRO A 266 -14.56 3.61 -17.68
N ASP A 267 -15.55 2.76 -17.87
CA ASP A 267 -15.34 1.32 -17.78
C ASP A 267 -14.48 0.83 -18.96
N GLU A 268 -13.39 0.16 -18.60
CA GLU A 268 -12.45 -0.44 -19.54
C GLU A 268 -11.75 -1.63 -18.88
N PRO A 269 -11.14 -2.55 -19.66
CA PRO A 269 -10.35 -3.63 -19.10
C PRO A 269 -9.22 -3.10 -18.23
N ASN A 270 -8.82 -3.90 -17.24
CA ASN A 270 -7.63 -3.57 -16.46
C ASN A 270 -6.34 -3.78 -17.26
N LEU A 271 -5.23 -3.26 -16.74
CA LEU A 271 -3.93 -3.34 -17.38
C LEU A 271 -3.48 -4.79 -17.58
N ARG A 272 -3.74 -5.67 -16.60
CA ARG A 272 -3.41 -7.10 -16.68
C ARG A 272 -4.08 -7.79 -17.88
N GLN A 273 -5.36 -7.49 -18.13
CA GLN A 273 -6.14 -8.04 -19.24
C GLN A 273 -5.73 -7.47 -20.60
N SER A 274 -5.41 -6.17 -20.64
CA SER A 274 -5.12 -5.43 -21.89
C SER A 274 -3.66 -5.47 -22.32
N ALA A 275 -2.72 -5.71 -21.39
CA ALA A 275 -1.28 -5.59 -21.62
C ALA A 275 -0.79 -6.41 -22.81
N SER A 276 -1.42 -7.56 -23.11
CA SER A 276 -1.08 -8.44 -24.23
C SER A 276 -1.03 -7.76 -25.61
N HIS A 277 -1.65 -6.59 -25.76
CA HIS A 277 -1.72 -5.85 -27.02
C HIS A 277 -0.65 -4.76 -27.19
N ASP A 278 0.22 -4.54 -26.19
CA ASP A 278 1.22 -3.48 -26.20
C ASP A 278 2.60 -4.00 -25.75
N PRO A 279 3.49 -4.34 -26.69
CA PRO A 279 4.79 -4.95 -26.36
C PRO A 279 5.66 -4.12 -25.41
N LEU A 280 5.56 -2.78 -25.45
CA LEU A 280 6.32 -1.91 -24.59
C LEU A 280 5.84 -2.00 -23.14
N VAL A 281 4.52 -2.01 -22.94
CA VAL A 281 3.90 -2.18 -21.62
C VAL A 281 4.24 -3.55 -21.05
N ILE A 282 4.14 -4.63 -21.84
CA ILE A 282 4.50 -5.99 -21.40
C ILE A 282 5.95 -6.04 -20.92
N ASN A 283 6.87 -5.48 -21.70
CA ASN A 283 8.29 -5.52 -21.36
C ASN A 283 8.59 -4.72 -20.08
N LEU A 284 7.95 -3.57 -19.89
CA LEU A 284 8.08 -2.79 -18.65
C LEU A 284 7.49 -3.51 -17.45
N LEU A 285 6.30 -4.11 -17.59
CA LEU A 285 5.68 -4.89 -16.51
C LEU A 285 6.54 -6.09 -16.14
N ARG A 286 7.04 -6.86 -17.11
CA ARG A 286 7.94 -8.00 -16.87
C ARG A 286 9.21 -7.56 -16.16
N ARG A 287 9.82 -6.45 -16.60
CA ARG A 287 11.03 -5.90 -15.97
C ARG A 287 10.77 -5.44 -14.54
N ASN A 288 9.66 -4.75 -14.29
CA ASN A 288 9.32 -4.28 -12.96
C ASN A 288 9.01 -5.44 -12.01
N HIS A 289 8.23 -6.43 -12.47
CA HIS A 289 7.96 -7.66 -11.71
C HIS A 289 9.25 -8.38 -11.34
N ALA A 290 10.13 -8.63 -12.31
CA ALA A 290 11.41 -9.31 -12.06
C ALA A 290 12.27 -8.57 -11.02
N ARG A 291 12.27 -7.23 -11.03
CA ARG A 291 12.97 -6.42 -10.02
C ARG A 291 12.31 -6.50 -8.65
N CYS A 292 10.98 -6.53 -8.58
CA CYS A 292 10.26 -6.71 -7.32
C CYS A 292 10.56 -8.10 -6.72
N SER A 293 10.56 -9.15 -7.54
CA SER A 293 10.89 -10.50 -7.09
C SER A 293 12.35 -10.62 -6.66
N ASP A 294 13.29 -10.05 -7.41
CA ASP A 294 14.71 -10.02 -7.03
C ASP A 294 14.90 -9.30 -5.68
N LEU A 295 14.18 -8.19 -5.45
CA LEU A 295 14.21 -7.50 -4.16
C LEU A 295 13.60 -8.37 -3.04
N PHE A 296 12.48 -9.04 -3.28
CA PHE A 296 11.83 -9.90 -2.31
C PHE A 296 12.74 -11.06 -1.89
N GLU A 297 13.34 -11.77 -2.85
CA GLU A 297 14.21 -12.92 -2.62
C GLU A 297 15.54 -12.53 -1.96
N ASN A 298 16.12 -11.39 -2.34
CA ASN A 298 17.44 -10.97 -1.88
C ASN A 298 17.42 -9.94 -0.74
N PHE A 299 16.26 -9.64 -0.17
CA PHE A 299 16.13 -8.59 0.85
C PHE A 299 17.08 -8.80 2.03
N LEU A 300 17.16 -10.03 2.56
CA LEU A 300 18.03 -10.35 3.71
C LEU A 300 19.52 -10.14 3.40
N ASP A 301 19.98 -10.46 2.19
CA ASP A 301 21.37 -10.19 1.78
C ASP A 301 21.62 -8.68 1.69
N ILE A 302 20.69 -7.96 1.04
CA ILE A 302 20.77 -6.50 0.85
C ILE A 302 20.77 -5.77 2.20
N SER A 303 19.87 -6.16 3.11
CA SER A 303 19.76 -5.54 4.44
C SER A 303 21.01 -5.78 5.28
N ASN A 304 21.50 -7.02 5.33
CA ASN A 304 22.69 -7.38 6.08
C ASN A 304 23.94 -6.65 5.57
N LYS A 305 24.11 -6.54 4.24
CA LYS A 305 25.19 -5.74 3.64
C LYS A 305 25.12 -4.28 4.06
N CYS A 306 23.93 -3.67 4.00
CA CYS A 306 23.74 -2.28 4.39
C CYS A 306 23.98 -2.04 5.89
N ILE A 307 23.52 -2.95 6.75
CA ILE A 307 23.72 -2.89 8.20
C ILE A 307 25.21 -3.05 8.54
N ALA A 308 25.90 -4.02 7.92
CA ALA A 308 27.33 -4.23 8.12
C ALA A 308 28.15 -3.00 7.68
N ALA A 309 27.84 -2.42 6.52
CA ALA A 309 28.46 -1.19 6.06
C ALA A 309 28.21 -0.03 7.03
N ALA A 310 26.98 0.17 7.49
CA ALA A 310 26.65 1.21 8.45
C ALA A 310 27.38 1.03 9.81
N ARG A 311 27.56 -0.21 10.26
CA ARG A 311 28.29 -0.55 11.51
C ARG A 311 29.80 -0.34 11.39
N SER A 312 30.37 -0.47 10.20
CA SER A 312 31.79 -0.20 9.96
C SER A 312 32.17 1.27 10.22
N ASN A 313 31.20 2.20 10.09
CA ASN A 313 31.42 3.65 10.07
C ASN A 313 32.46 4.12 9.03
N ASP A 314 32.80 3.30 8.04
CA ASP A 314 33.67 3.67 6.93
C ASP A 314 32.81 4.25 5.79
N GLU A 315 33.04 5.52 5.47
CA GLU A 315 32.29 6.23 4.42
C GLU A 315 32.52 5.64 3.02
N ASN A 316 33.72 5.14 2.72
CA ASN A 316 34.02 4.52 1.43
C ASN A 316 33.27 3.20 1.27
N ILE A 317 33.20 2.40 2.35
CA ILE A 317 32.43 1.15 2.34
C ILE A 317 30.93 1.45 2.17
N MET A 318 30.41 2.45 2.90
CA MET A 318 29.00 2.85 2.77
C MET A 318 28.67 3.36 1.36
N GLU A 319 29.55 4.14 0.74
CA GLU A 319 29.35 4.62 -0.62
C GLU A 319 29.42 3.49 -1.66
N ALA A 320 30.36 2.55 -1.51
CA ALA A 320 30.45 1.38 -2.38
C ALA A 320 29.18 0.51 -2.30
N VAL A 321 28.69 0.24 -1.09
CA VAL A 321 27.45 -0.53 -0.87
C VAL A 321 26.24 0.24 -1.39
N TYR A 322 26.19 1.56 -1.23
CA TYR A 322 25.13 2.39 -1.81
C TYR A 322 24.98 2.14 -3.30
N TRP A 323 26.06 2.24 -4.08
CA TRP A 323 25.99 2.04 -5.52
C TRP A 323 25.68 0.59 -5.91
N GLU A 324 26.03 -0.39 -5.08
CA GLU A 324 25.66 -1.81 -5.28
C GLU A 324 24.16 -2.07 -5.09
N VAL A 325 23.49 -1.40 -4.16
CA VAL A 325 22.10 -1.74 -3.79
C VAL A 325 21.06 -0.79 -4.36
N ILE A 326 21.43 0.45 -4.70
CA ILE A 326 20.47 1.51 -5.01
C ILE A 326 19.55 1.16 -6.19
N TYR A 327 20.09 0.54 -7.24
CA TYR A 327 19.32 0.16 -8.43
C TYR A 327 18.40 -1.04 -8.17
N LYS A 328 18.66 -1.86 -7.14
CA LYS A 328 17.79 -2.95 -6.72
C LYS A 328 16.60 -2.42 -5.93
N LEU A 329 16.85 -1.43 -5.08
CA LEU A 329 15.83 -0.83 -4.24
C LEU A 329 14.93 0.14 -5.06
N HIS A 330 15.47 0.91 -6.01
CA HIS A 330 14.75 1.98 -6.74
C HIS A 330 13.89 1.46 -7.89
N ILE A 331 12.77 0.81 -7.58
CA ILE A 331 11.84 0.24 -8.57
C ILE A 331 10.77 1.29 -8.97
N PHE A 332 10.31 1.28 -10.23
CA PHE A 332 9.43 2.29 -10.85
C PHE A 332 10.00 3.71 -10.99
N GLY A 333 11.33 3.88 -10.90
CA GLY A 333 11.93 5.22 -10.88
C GLY A 333 11.62 5.99 -9.59
N LEU A 334 11.03 5.31 -8.61
CA LEU A 334 10.74 5.83 -7.29
C LEU A 334 11.93 5.48 -6.39
N ARG A 335 12.44 6.47 -5.65
CA ARG A 335 13.34 6.16 -4.53
C ARG A 335 12.52 5.30 -3.53
N PRO A 336 13.02 4.15 -3.07
CA PRO A 336 12.48 3.44 -1.94
C PRO A 336 12.75 4.35 -0.76
N GLU A 337 11.67 4.93 -0.28
CA GLU A 337 11.68 5.80 0.87
C GLU A 337 11.84 4.92 2.10
N CYS A 338 13.01 4.33 2.30
CA CYS A 338 13.32 3.62 3.54
C CYS A 338 13.46 4.67 4.64
N ASN A 339 12.41 5.34 5.07
CA ASN A 339 12.49 6.21 6.24
C ASN A 339 11.27 6.02 7.11
N PRO A 340 11.46 5.37 8.26
CA PRO A 340 10.36 5.10 9.20
C PRO A 340 9.92 6.35 9.99
N TYR A 341 10.47 7.55 9.71
CA TYR A 341 10.34 8.76 10.53
C TYR A 341 10.16 10.06 9.72
N PHE A 342 9.33 10.07 8.69
CA PHE A 342 8.75 11.32 8.18
C PHE A 342 7.25 11.38 8.42
#